data_AF-A0A6N4Q6P0-F1
#
_entry.id   AF-A0A6N4Q6P0-F1
#
_cell.length_a   1.000
_cell.length_b   1.000
_cell.length_c   1.000
_cell.angle_alpha   90.00
_cell.angle_beta   90.00
_cell.angle_gamma   90.00
#
_symmetry.space_group_name_H-M   'P 1'
#
loop_
_entity.id
_entity.type
_entity.pdbx_description
1 polymer ?
#
loop_
_entity_poly.entity_id
_entity_poly.type
_entity_poly.pdbx_seq_one_letter_code
_entity_poly.pdbx_strand_id
1 'polypeptide(L)'
;MSATLRNYKVPLFSKPNLNSLKLKYLDNSINYRIRLLKENTGNQTIQNGIWVNLIEPKGWVFSKYINIELENDENCSEKFTLPAKLNFGSFDIILLNENVLFLSSFELGSSFNQQIGYWNWNNNSIEGKISFNDSTLVDCLNICYENENNSSCKKNCKDETKNEFGKTNVTANINFLIEFNKKNKTLKFKDINESNITKKSYLQYLGFEKNKIYKAECLDI
;
A
#
# COMPACT_ATOMS: atom_id res chain seq x y z
N MET A 1 8.30 -13.16 5.12
CA MET A 1 7.91 -11.85 4.54
C MET A 1 8.95 -11.46 3.51
N SER A 2 8.48 -11.08 2.33
CA SER A 2 9.28 -10.71 1.18
C SER A 2 8.93 -9.30 0.72
N ALA A 3 9.76 -8.75 -0.17
CA ALA A 3 9.49 -7.51 -0.86
C ALA A 3 9.86 -7.61 -2.34
N THR A 4 9.01 -7.05 -3.18
CA THR A 4 9.24 -6.83 -4.61
C THR A 4 9.43 -5.34 -4.89
N LEU A 5 10.19 -4.98 -5.94
CA LEU A 5 10.43 -3.57 -6.27
C LEU A 5 9.27 -3.00 -7.10
N ARG A 6 8.87 -1.75 -6.82
CA ARG A 6 7.86 -1.05 -7.62
C ARG A 6 8.41 -0.40 -8.88
N ASN A 7 9.69 -0.04 -8.88
CA ASN A 7 10.32 0.75 -9.92
C ASN A 7 11.70 0.22 -10.27
N TYR A 8 12.14 0.49 -11.50
CA TYR A 8 13.53 0.33 -11.91
C TYR A 8 14.38 1.35 -11.14
N LYS A 9 15.51 0.92 -10.55
CA LYS A 9 16.46 1.75 -9.78
C LYS A 9 16.04 2.11 -8.35
N VAL A 10 15.69 1.12 -7.53
CA VAL A 10 15.49 1.33 -6.09
C VAL A 10 16.84 1.42 -5.34
N PRO A 11 17.14 2.52 -4.63
CA PRO A 11 18.37 2.63 -3.83
C PRO A 11 18.31 1.78 -2.56
N LEU A 12 19.42 1.08 -2.28
CA LEU A 12 19.71 0.47 -0.99
C LEU A 12 20.63 1.40 -0.19
N PHE A 13 20.30 1.67 1.06
CA PHE A 13 21.01 2.58 1.95
C PHE A 13 21.69 1.85 3.10
N SER A 14 22.77 2.42 3.63
CA SER A 14 23.50 1.86 4.78
C SER A 14 22.79 2.09 6.12
N LYS A 15 21.96 3.14 6.21
CA LYS A 15 21.14 3.50 7.37
C LYS A 15 19.73 3.88 6.90
N PRO A 16 18.71 3.87 7.79
CA PRO A 16 17.35 4.25 7.42
C PRO A 16 17.17 5.76 7.34
N ASN A 17 17.90 6.38 6.40
CA ASN A 17 17.91 7.82 6.17
C ASN A 17 18.23 8.11 4.70
N LEU A 18 17.45 8.99 4.06
CA LEU A 18 17.60 9.36 2.64
C LEU A 18 18.96 10.02 2.34
N ASN A 19 19.59 10.63 3.35
CA ASN A 19 20.90 11.27 3.24
C ASN A 19 22.06 10.33 3.57
N SER A 20 21.79 9.07 3.91
CA SER A 20 22.85 8.10 4.22
C SER A 20 23.54 7.58 2.96
N LEU A 21 24.68 6.90 3.16
CA LEU A 21 25.43 6.29 2.08
C LEU A 21 24.54 5.30 1.30
N LYS A 22 24.43 5.56 0.00
CA LYS A 22 23.83 4.64 -0.95
C LYS A 22 24.81 3.51 -1.26
N LEU A 23 24.41 2.28 -0.94
CA LEU A 23 25.22 1.09 -1.14
C LEU A 23 25.18 0.63 -2.60
N LYS A 24 23.97 0.47 -3.15
CA LYS A 24 23.75 0.08 -4.55
C LYS A 24 22.32 0.35 -4.99
N TYR A 25 22.02 0.03 -6.25
CA TYR A 25 20.65 -0.13 -6.72
C TYR A 25 20.25 -1.61 -6.64
N LEU A 26 18.99 -1.84 -6.30
CA LEU A 26 18.38 -3.17 -6.26
C LEU A 26 17.89 -3.58 -7.65
N ASP A 27 17.93 -4.88 -7.90
CA ASP A 27 17.45 -5.56 -9.10
C ASP A 27 15.96 -5.93 -8.94
N ASN A 28 15.15 -5.64 -9.95
CA ASN A 28 13.72 -5.88 -9.92
C ASN A 28 13.31 -7.33 -10.25
N SER A 29 14.24 -8.18 -10.67
CA SER A 29 14.01 -9.61 -10.95
C SER A 29 14.07 -10.50 -9.70
N ILE A 30 14.31 -9.92 -8.52
CA ILE A 30 14.58 -10.65 -7.28
C ILE A 30 13.52 -10.35 -6.23
N ASN A 31 13.04 -11.39 -5.56
CA ASN A 31 12.26 -11.28 -4.32
C ASN A 31 13.20 -11.13 -3.14
N TYR A 32 13.10 -10.02 -2.41
CA TYR A 32 13.97 -9.71 -1.29
C TYR A 32 13.38 -10.20 0.03
N ARG A 33 14.20 -10.79 0.90
CA ARG A 33 13.78 -11.12 2.26
C ARG A 33 13.91 -9.91 3.18
N ILE A 34 12.90 -9.69 4.03
CA ILE A 34 12.85 -8.53 4.93
C ILE A 34 12.59 -8.96 6.37
N ARG A 35 13.09 -8.20 7.36
CA ARG A 35 12.94 -8.54 8.80
C ARG A 35 12.46 -7.39 9.68
N LEU A 36 12.87 -6.16 9.39
CA LEU A 36 12.54 -5.01 10.23
C LEU A 36 11.93 -3.90 9.36
N LEU A 37 10.79 -3.37 9.79
CA LEU A 37 9.96 -2.49 8.94
C LEU A 37 9.87 -1.05 9.42
N LYS A 38 10.27 -0.78 10.67
CA LYS A 38 10.22 0.56 11.26
C LYS A 38 11.40 0.78 12.17
N GLU A 39 12.26 1.72 11.79
CA GLU A 39 13.15 2.41 12.72
C GLU A 39 12.71 3.88 12.80
N ASN A 40 12.66 4.40 14.02
CA ASN A 40 12.28 5.79 14.29
C ASN A 40 13.41 6.71 13.78
N THR A 41 13.25 7.33 12.60
CA THR A 41 14.32 8.13 11.97
C THR A 41 14.05 9.63 11.95
N GLY A 42 13.19 10.12 12.83
CA GLY A 42 12.86 11.55 12.99
C GLY A 42 11.57 11.96 12.27
N ASN A 43 11.46 13.24 11.87
CA ASN A 43 10.26 13.97 11.41
C ASN A 43 9.51 13.42 10.17
N GLN A 44 9.78 12.21 9.71
CA GLN A 44 9.02 11.61 8.60
C GLN A 44 7.71 11.02 9.12
N THR A 45 6.58 11.58 8.70
CA THR A 45 5.27 10.97 8.95
C THR A 45 5.19 9.63 8.24
N ILE A 46 4.68 8.58 8.91
CA ILE A 46 4.46 7.23 8.35
C ILE A 46 3.70 7.25 7.02
N GLN A 47 2.87 8.28 6.80
CA GLN A 47 2.16 8.55 5.55
C GLN A 47 3.07 8.66 4.31
N ASN A 48 4.36 8.95 4.49
CA ASN A 48 5.34 9.06 3.40
C ASN A 48 6.11 7.76 3.13
N GLY A 49 5.94 6.73 3.97
CA GLY A 49 6.77 5.53 3.96
C GLY A 49 7.38 5.20 5.32
N ILE A 50 7.91 4.00 5.43
CA ILE A 50 8.71 3.50 6.55
C ILE A 50 9.99 2.86 6.02
N TRP A 51 10.99 2.71 6.89
CA TRP A 51 12.26 2.12 6.53
C TRP A 51 12.29 0.62 6.75
N VAL A 52 12.59 -0.12 5.69
CA VAL A 52 12.58 -1.58 5.64
C VAL A 52 14.00 -2.10 5.52
N ASN A 53 14.38 -3.01 6.42
CA ASN A 53 15.65 -3.68 6.42
C ASN A 53 15.59 -4.96 5.55
N LEU A 54 16.44 -4.99 4.53
CA LEU A 54 16.68 -6.18 3.72
C LEU A 54 17.71 -7.08 4.40
N ILE A 55 17.43 -8.38 4.41
CA ILE A 55 18.35 -9.39 4.94
C ILE A 55 19.51 -9.59 3.96
N GLU A 56 19.18 -9.75 2.68
CA GLU A 56 20.13 -9.96 1.60
C GLU A 56 19.63 -9.30 0.31
N PRO A 57 20.38 -8.34 -0.27
CA PRO A 57 21.58 -7.71 0.28
C PRO A 57 21.28 -6.93 1.57
N LYS A 58 22.19 -6.96 2.54
CA LYS A 58 22.00 -6.24 3.80
C LYS A 58 21.96 -4.73 3.58
N GLY A 59 20.87 -4.08 4.02
CA GLY A 59 20.72 -2.63 3.93
C GLY A 59 19.29 -2.16 4.16
N TRP A 60 19.04 -0.89 3.90
CA TRP A 60 17.76 -0.23 4.14
C TRP A 60 17.13 0.28 2.84
N VAL A 61 15.85 0.02 2.67
CA VAL A 61 15.05 0.50 1.56
C VAL A 61 13.82 1.21 2.11
N PHE A 62 13.39 2.27 1.45
CA PHE A 62 12.19 2.99 1.87
C PHE A 62 10.95 2.34 1.25
N SER A 63 9.92 2.09 2.06
CA SER A 63 8.76 1.27 1.68
C SER A 63 7.98 1.82 0.49
N LYS A 64 8.06 3.12 0.18
CA LYS A 64 7.46 3.69 -1.04
C LYS A 64 8.00 3.08 -2.33
N TYR A 65 9.16 2.41 -2.28
CA TYR A 65 9.81 1.80 -3.43
C TYR A 65 9.54 0.30 -3.58
N ILE A 66 8.87 -0.32 -2.61
CA ILE A 66 8.69 -1.77 -2.57
C ILE A 66 7.24 -2.14 -2.25
N ASN A 67 6.82 -3.30 -2.72
CA ASN A 67 5.61 -3.95 -2.23
C ASN A 67 6.03 -5.00 -1.21
N ILE A 68 5.40 -5.00 -0.04
CA ILE A 68 5.65 -6.00 0.99
C ILE A 68 4.62 -7.12 0.84
N GLU A 69 5.11 -8.35 0.89
CA GLU A 69 4.33 -9.57 0.71
C GLU A 69 4.52 -10.51 1.91
N LEU A 70 3.41 -11.10 2.34
CA LEU A 70 3.39 -12.16 3.34
C LEU A 70 2.68 -13.37 2.72
N GLU A 71 3.31 -14.55 2.81
CA GLU A 71 2.82 -15.78 2.18
C GLU A 71 1.61 -16.37 2.90
N ASN A 72 1.52 -16.21 4.22
CA ASN A 72 0.43 -16.77 5.02
C ASN A 72 -0.69 -15.74 5.21
N ASP A 73 -1.92 -16.09 4.84
CA ASP A 73 -3.12 -15.38 5.30
C ASP A 73 -3.43 -15.86 6.72
N GLU A 74 -3.44 -14.93 7.67
CA GLU A 74 -3.83 -15.26 9.04
C GLU A 74 -5.35 -15.45 9.08
N ASN A 75 -5.74 -16.60 9.64
CA ASN A 75 -7.14 -16.95 9.80
C ASN A 75 -7.79 -16.16 10.93
N CYS A 76 -9.13 -16.20 10.97
CA CYS A 76 -10.01 -15.38 11.83
C CYS A 76 -9.93 -15.68 13.34
N SER A 77 -8.72 -15.75 13.85
CA SER A 77 -8.42 -15.78 15.26
C SER A 77 -8.63 -14.39 15.85
N GLU A 78 -9.29 -14.34 17.01
CA GLU A 78 -9.37 -13.14 17.86
C GLU A 78 -7.98 -12.73 18.41
N LYS A 79 -6.97 -13.59 18.24
CA LYS A 79 -5.55 -13.35 18.55
C LYS A 79 -4.66 -13.94 17.46
N PHE A 80 -4.20 -13.12 16.52
CA PHE A 80 -3.20 -13.52 15.52
C PHE A 80 -1.80 -13.05 15.91
N THR A 81 -0.79 -13.74 15.39
CA THR A 81 0.61 -13.35 15.59
C THR A 81 0.99 -12.31 14.54
N LEU A 82 1.71 -11.26 14.95
CA LEU A 82 2.21 -10.25 14.02
C LEU A 82 3.61 -10.62 13.50
N PRO A 83 3.93 -10.34 12.23
CA PRO A 83 3.08 -9.71 11.22
C PRO A 83 1.98 -10.66 10.71
N ALA A 84 0.80 -10.10 10.44
CA ALA A 84 -0.37 -10.82 9.96
C ALA A 84 -0.82 -10.27 8.60
N LYS A 85 -1.36 -11.12 7.74
CA LYS A 85 -2.00 -10.72 6.49
C LYS A 85 -3.47 -11.10 6.55
N LEU A 86 -4.32 -10.22 6.04
CA LEU A 86 -5.76 -10.41 5.94
C LEU A 86 -6.19 -10.17 4.48
N ASN A 87 -6.62 -11.23 3.80
CA ASN A 87 -7.12 -11.17 2.43
C ASN A 87 -8.66 -11.01 2.36
N PHE A 88 -9.14 -10.12 1.50
CA PHE A 88 -10.57 -9.89 1.23
C PHE A 88 -10.93 -10.02 -0.25
N GLY A 89 -10.16 -10.80 -1.02
CA GLY A 89 -10.28 -10.93 -2.48
C GLY A 89 -9.73 -9.71 -3.21
N SER A 90 -10.43 -8.57 -3.10
CA SER A 90 -10.06 -7.30 -3.77
C SER A 90 -8.96 -6.52 -3.03
N PHE A 91 -8.78 -6.81 -1.74
CA PHE A 91 -7.84 -6.09 -0.87
C PHE A 91 -7.00 -7.05 -0.03
N ASP A 92 -5.76 -6.65 0.21
CA ASP A 92 -4.84 -7.28 1.15
C ASP A 92 -4.45 -6.27 2.22
N ILE A 93 -4.53 -6.68 3.48
CA ILE A 93 -4.12 -5.85 4.61
C ILE A 93 -3.04 -6.59 5.39
N ILE A 94 -1.83 -6.03 5.44
CA ILE A 94 -0.74 -6.56 6.26
C ILE A 94 -0.64 -5.72 7.53
N LEU A 95 -0.85 -6.35 8.68
CA LEU A 95 -0.74 -5.75 10.00
C LEU A 95 0.63 -6.07 10.58
N LEU A 96 1.25 -5.06 11.17
CA LEU A 96 2.59 -5.14 11.73
C LEU A 96 2.57 -4.72 13.20
N ASN A 97 3.67 -5.02 13.89
CA ASN A 97 3.95 -4.48 15.21
C ASN A 97 3.91 -2.94 15.21
N GLU A 98 3.73 -2.37 16.41
CA GLU A 98 3.64 -0.92 16.61
C GLU A 98 2.49 -0.24 15.85
N ASN A 99 1.38 -0.97 15.66
CA ASN A 99 0.14 -0.43 15.10
C ASN A 99 0.30 0.12 13.68
N VAL A 100 1.24 -0.42 12.87
CA VAL A 100 1.42 -0.06 11.46
C VAL A 100 0.72 -1.07 10.57
N LEU A 101 0.09 -0.61 9.49
CA LEU A 101 -0.47 -1.48 8.47
C LEU A 101 -0.05 -1.08 7.07
N PHE A 102 -0.12 -2.04 6.16
CA PHE A 102 -0.11 -1.85 4.73
C PHE A 102 -1.44 -2.30 4.14
N LEU A 103 -2.00 -1.52 3.22
CA LEU A 103 -3.18 -1.85 2.43
C LEU A 103 -2.79 -1.92 0.95
N SER A 104 -3.06 -3.07 0.34
CA SER A 104 -2.93 -3.30 -1.10
C SER A 104 -4.32 -3.52 -1.70
N SER A 105 -4.49 -3.16 -2.98
CA SER A 105 -5.68 -3.48 -3.77
C SER A 105 -5.26 -4.23 -5.03
N PHE A 106 -5.90 -5.37 -5.29
CA PHE A 106 -5.59 -6.22 -6.44
C PHE A 106 -6.36 -5.85 -7.70
N GLU A 107 -7.56 -5.31 -7.54
CA GLU A 107 -8.39 -4.86 -8.67
C GLU A 107 -7.74 -3.71 -9.44
N LEU A 108 -6.75 -3.05 -8.81
CA LEU A 108 -6.09 -1.87 -9.32
C LEU A 108 -4.69 -2.16 -9.87
N GLY A 109 -4.23 -3.41 -9.81
CA GLY A 109 -2.93 -3.81 -10.36
C GLY A 109 -1.77 -2.89 -9.92
N SER A 110 -0.92 -2.52 -10.87
CA SER A 110 0.23 -1.61 -10.66
C SER A 110 -0.17 -0.14 -10.40
N SER A 111 -1.45 0.18 -10.49
CA SER A 111 -1.98 1.53 -10.31
C SER A 111 -2.12 1.94 -8.85
N PHE A 112 -2.38 0.98 -7.96
CA PHE A 112 -2.53 1.24 -6.53
C PHE A 112 -1.26 0.83 -5.79
N ASN A 113 -0.48 1.85 -5.46
CA ASN A 113 0.64 1.71 -4.55
C ASN A 113 0.16 1.14 -3.21
N GLN A 114 0.85 0.14 -2.66
CA GLN A 114 0.53 -0.33 -1.31
C GLN A 114 0.68 0.84 -0.33
N GLN A 115 -0.43 1.20 0.33
CA GLN A 115 -0.56 2.39 1.18
C GLN A 115 -0.31 2.04 2.64
N ILE A 116 0.20 3.01 3.40
CA ILE A 116 0.62 2.78 4.79
C ILE A 116 -0.26 3.57 5.73
N GLY A 117 -0.65 2.93 6.83
CA GLY A 117 -1.48 3.55 7.83
C GLY A 117 -1.22 3.01 9.22
N TYR A 118 -2.18 3.30 10.08
CA TYR A 118 -2.22 2.83 11.45
C TYR A 118 -3.44 1.98 11.70
N TRP A 119 -3.31 1.01 12.59
CA TRP A 119 -4.43 0.22 13.06
C TRP A 119 -4.46 0.17 14.57
N ASN A 120 -5.64 -0.02 15.15
CA ASN A 120 -5.82 -0.34 16.55
C ASN A 120 -6.77 -1.53 16.68
N TRP A 121 -6.48 -2.40 17.64
CA TRP A 121 -7.41 -3.45 18.05
C TRP A 121 -8.38 -2.92 19.10
N ASN A 122 -9.67 -3.13 18.88
CA ASN A 122 -10.72 -2.81 19.84
C ASN A 122 -11.82 -3.88 19.79
N ASN A 123 -12.03 -4.60 20.89
CA ASN A 123 -13.14 -5.55 21.08
C ASN A 123 -13.48 -6.40 19.84
N ASN A 124 -12.57 -7.29 19.44
CA ASN A 124 -12.70 -8.20 18.27
C ASN A 124 -12.83 -7.50 16.91
N SER A 125 -12.39 -6.25 16.83
CA SER A 125 -12.32 -5.51 15.59
C SER A 125 -11.00 -4.76 15.44
N ILE A 126 -10.63 -4.52 14.19
CA ILE A 126 -9.51 -3.64 13.85
C ILE A 126 -10.09 -2.37 13.26
N GLU A 127 -9.73 -1.23 13.83
CA GLU A 127 -9.93 0.06 13.19
C GLU A 127 -8.65 0.49 12.51
N GLY A 128 -8.71 0.65 11.19
CA GLY A 128 -7.60 1.09 10.37
C GLY A 128 -7.80 2.51 9.84
N LYS A 129 -6.71 3.27 9.75
CA LYS A 129 -6.68 4.61 9.18
C LYS A 129 -5.46 4.77 8.27
N ILE A 130 -5.70 5.19 7.03
CA ILE A 130 -4.67 5.48 6.04
C ILE A 130 -4.88 6.90 5.52
N SER A 131 -3.79 7.62 5.35
CA SER A 131 -3.77 8.92 4.67
C SER A 131 -2.62 8.94 3.69
N PHE A 132 -2.89 9.28 2.43
CA PHE A 132 -1.88 9.25 1.39
C PHE A 132 -2.09 10.32 0.32
N ASN A 133 -1.01 10.65 -0.39
CA ASN A 133 -1.04 11.45 -1.59
C ASN A 133 -0.62 10.54 -2.75
N ASP A 134 -1.49 10.37 -3.74
CA ASP A 134 -1.17 9.57 -4.92
C ASP A 134 -1.32 10.38 -6.20
N SER A 135 -0.71 9.86 -7.26
CA SER A 135 -0.88 10.35 -8.61
C SER A 135 -2.12 9.69 -9.21
N THR A 136 -3.05 10.49 -9.73
CA THR A 136 -4.19 9.95 -10.50
C THR A 136 -3.78 9.54 -11.92
N LEU A 137 -2.49 9.67 -12.25
CA LEU A 137 -1.89 9.31 -13.54
C LEU A 137 -1.30 7.89 -13.58
N VAL A 138 -1.23 7.15 -12.46
CA VAL A 138 -0.38 5.94 -12.35
C VAL A 138 -0.80 4.87 -13.37
N ASP A 139 -2.09 4.57 -13.48
CA ASP A 139 -2.66 3.60 -14.43
C ASP A 139 -2.27 3.94 -15.87
N CYS A 140 -2.48 5.20 -16.26
CA CYS A 140 -2.23 5.65 -17.61
C CYS A 140 -0.73 5.68 -17.93
N LEU A 141 0.09 6.11 -16.96
CA LEU A 141 1.54 6.12 -17.13
C LEU A 141 2.13 4.71 -17.23
N ASN A 142 1.59 3.72 -16.51
CA ASN A 142 2.04 2.34 -16.61
C ASN A 142 1.88 1.81 -18.04
N ILE A 143 0.74 2.07 -18.69
CA ILE A 143 0.50 1.75 -20.11
C ILE A 143 1.49 2.48 -21.03
N CYS A 144 1.82 3.75 -20.73
CA CYS A 144 2.80 4.50 -21.49
C CYS A 144 4.25 4.00 -21.31
N TYR A 145 4.59 3.39 -20.16
CA TYR A 145 5.93 2.89 -19.91
C TYR A 145 6.18 1.50 -20.52
N GLU A 146 5.13 0.68 -20.68
CA GLU A 146 5.18 -0.55 -21.47
C GLU A 146 5.47 -0.28 -22.96
N ASN A 147 5.07 0.89 -23.45
CA ASN A 147 5.30 1.34 -24.82
C ASN A 147 6.44 2.38 -24.87
N GLU A 148 7.68 1.89 -25.02
CA GLU A 148 8.93 2.67 -24.92
C GLU A 148 8.83 4.16 -25.36
N ASN A 149 9.05 5.06 -24.41
CA ASN A 149 9.45 6.46 -24.59
C ASN A 149 8.54 7.37 -25.44
N ASN A 150 7.22 7.29 -25.28
CA ASN A 150 6.34 8.22 -25.99
C ASN A 150 5.99 9.46 -25.14
N SER A 151 6.72 10.56 -25.33
CA SER A 151 6.44 11.87 -24.68
C SER A 151 5.01 12.36 -24.96
N SER A 152 4.44 11.98 -26.10
CA SER A 152 3.04 12.25 -26.44
C SER A 152 2.05 11.48 -25.55
N CYS A 153 2.35 10.21 -25.21
CA CYS A 153 1.52 9.39 -24.33
C CYS A 153 1.43 9.99 -22.93
N LYS A 154 2.57 10.42 -22.36
CA LYS A 154 2.59 11.10 -21.05
C LYS A 154 1.75 12.38 -21.03
N LYS A 155 1.78 13.14 -22.13
CA LYS A 155 0.98 14.36 -22.27
C LYS A 155 -0.51 14.02 -22.36
N ASN A 156 -0.88 13.03 -23.18
CA ASN A 156 -2.26 12.57 -23.31
C ASN A 156 -2.81 12.05 -21.98
N CYS A 157 -2.06 11.23 -21.24
CA CYS A 157 -2.45 10.79 -19.90
C CYS A 157 -2.74 11.97 -18.97
N LYS A 158 -1.87 12.98 -18.99
CA LYS A 158 -2.06 14.16 -18.16
C LYS A 158 -3.35 14.91 -18.51
N ASP A 159 -3.66 15.02 -19.79
CA ASP A 159 -4.84 15.73 -20.26
C ASP A 159 -6.12 14.91 -20.00
N GLU A 160 -6.11 13.59 -20.22
CA GLU A 160 -7.20 12.67 -19.90
C GLU A 160 -7.51 12.66 -18.40
N THR A 161 -6.51 12.49 -17.54
CA THR A 161 -6.68 12.51 -16.08
C THR A 161 -7.20 13.86 -15.58
N LYS A 162 -6.75 14.98 -16.15
CA LYS A 162 -7.33 16.30 -15.84
C LYS A 162 -8.77 16.43 -16.35
N ASN A 163 -9.10 15.81 -17.47
CA ASN A 163 -10.46 15.81 -18.00
C ASN A 163 -11.41 15.00 -17.12
N GLU A 164 -10.96 13.86 -16.60
CA GLU A 164 -11.78 12.96 -15.76
C GLU A 164 -11.85 13.42 -14.29
N PHE A 165 -10.71 13.68 -13.65
CA PHE A 165 -10.62 13.95 -12.21
C PHE A 165 -10.40 15.44 -11.88
N GLY A 166 -10.06 16.26 -12.88
CA GLY A 166 -9.77 17.69 -12.71
C GLY A 166 -8.35 18.00 -12.24
N LYS A 167 -7.66 17.01 -11.66
CA LYS A 167 -6.31 17.13 -11.07
C LYS A 167 -5.52 15.86 -11.34
N THR A 168 -4.19 15.98 -11.29
CA THR A 168 -3.25 14.86 -11.53
C THR A 168 -2.79 14.16 -10.25
N ASN A 169 -3.18 14.70 -9.09
CA ASN A 169 -2.82 14.16 -7.79
C ASN A 169 -4.08 14.16 -6.92
N VAL A 170 -4.21 13.16 -6.06
CA VAL A 170 -5.27 13.04 -5.06
C VAL A 170 -4.66 12.99 -3.68
N THR A 171 -5.32 13.60 -2.70
CA THR A 171 -5.05 13.36 -1.28
C THR A 171 -6.23 12.59 -0.71
N ALA A 172 -5.98 11.39 -0.21
CA ALA A 172 -6.99 10.44 0.24
C ALA A 172 -6.84 10.16 1.74
N ASN A 173 -7.97 10.07 2.44
CA ASN A 173 -8.08 9.58 3.80
C ASN A 173 -9.12 8.48 3.85
N ILE A 174 -8.73 7.30 4.34
CA ILE A 174 -9.58 6.13 4.45
C ILE A 174 -9.59 5.65 5.90
N ASN A 175 -10.77 5.54 6.49
CA ASN A 175 -11.00 4.84 7.74
C ASN A 175 -11.77 3.57 7.44
N PHE A 176 -11.31 2.44 7.98
CA PHE A 176 -11.96 1.15 7.79
C PHE A 176 -12.06 0.37 9.08
N LEU A 177 -12.99 -0.59 9.08
CA LEU A 177 -13.22 -1.53 10.16
C LEU A 177 -13.08 -2.94 9.61
N ILE A 178 -12.33 -3.77 10.31
CA ILE A 178 -12.33 -5.22 10.12
C ILE A 178 -13.01 -5.84 11.32
N GLU A 179 -14.01 -6.67 11.08
CA GLU A 179 -14.69 -7.45 12.13
C GLU A 179 -14.45 -8.94 11.88
N PHE A 180 -14.15 -9.65 12.96
CA PHE A 180 -13.95 -11.09 12.92
C PHE A 180 -15.15 -11.79 13.55
N ASN A 181 -15.59 -12.86 12.91
CA ASN A 181 -16.29 -13.93 13.60
C ASN A 181 -15.62 -15.26 13.28
N LYS A 182 -16.02 -16.31 14.00
CA LYS A 182 -15.39 -17.63 13.92
C LYS A 182 -15.31 -18.22 12.50
N LYS A 183 -16.13 -17.75 11.54
CA LYS A 183 -16.26 -18.34 10.19
C LYS A 183 -15.96 -17.37 9.06
N ASN A 184 -16.02 -16.07 9.30
CA ASN A 184 -15.69 -15.05 8.31
C ASN A 184 -15.05 -13.81 8.96
N LYS A 185 -14.25 -13.12 8.15
CA LYS A 185 -13.80 -11.75 8.41
C LYS A 185 -14.50 -10.82 7.43
N THR A 186 -14.82 -9.61 7.89
CA THR A 186 -15.44 -8.58 7.05
C THR A 186 -14.63 -7.31 7.09
N LEU A 187 -14.51 -6.64 5.94
CA LEU A 187 -13.89 -5.33 5.80
C LEU A 187 -14.96 -4.32 5.36
N LYS A 188 -15.02 -3.18 6.04
CA LYS A 188 -15.90 -2.07 5.71
C LYS A 188 -15.12 -0.76 5.70
N PHE A 189 -15.11 -0.05 4.58
CA PHE A 189 -14.61 1.32 4.52
C PHE A 189 -15.66 2.27 5.14
N LYS A 190 -15.48 2.59 6.42
CA LYS A 190 -16.37 3.46 7.20
C LYS A 190 -16.42 4.88 6.64
N ASP A 191 -15.26 5.39 6.26
CA ASP A 191 -15.13 6.73 5.73
C ASP A 191 -14.06 6.80 4.65
N ILE A 192 -14.35 7.52 3.58
CA ILE A 192 -13.49 7.71 2.42
C ILE A 192 -13.61 9.17 2.04
N ASN A 193 -12.53 9.92 2.22
CA ASN A 193 -12.48 11.33 1.87
C ASN A 193 -11.34 11.57 0.89
N GLU A 194 -11.67 12.28 -0.19
CA GLU A 194 -10.70 12.75 -1.17
C GLU A 194 -10.67 14.27 -1.14
N SER A 195 -9.49 14.81 -1.34
CA SER A 195 -9.30 16.22 -1.61
C SER A 195 -8.34 16.40 -2.78
N ASN A 196 -8.29 17.61 -3.31
CA ASN A 196 -7.54 17.91 -4.53
C ASN A 196 -8.04 17.11 -5.75
N ILE A 197 -9.34 16.82 -5.80
CA ILE A 197 -10.08 16.29 -6.95
C ILE A 197 -11.32 17.16 -7.11
N THR A 198 -11.64 17.55 -8.34
CA THR A 198 -12.69 18.57 -8.59
C THR A 198 -13.77 18.08 -9.56
N LYS A 199 -13.68 16.84 -10.02
CA LYS A 199 -14.64 16.21 -10.92
C LYS A 199 -15.05 14.84 -10.36
N LYS A 200 -14.77 13.74 -11.06
CA LYS A 200 -15.08 12.39 -10.61
C LYS A 200 -14.19 11.98 -9.43
N SER A 201 -14.72 11.23 -8.47
CA SER A 201 -13.93 10.64 -7.37
C SER A 201 -12.96 9.60 -7.91
N TYR A 202 -11.70 9.70 -7.48
CA TYR A 202 -10.65 8.77 -7.87
C TYR A 202 -10.76 7.45 -7.11
N LEU A 203 -11.02 7.47 -5.80
CA LEU A 203 -11.14 6.23 -5.02
C LEU A 203 -12.38 5.42 -5.43
N GLN A 204 -13.50 6.08 -5.74
CA GLN A 204 -14.66 5.37 -6.30
C GLN A 204 -14.37 4.76 -7.68
N TYR A 205 -13.64 5.49 -8.54
CA TYR A 205 -13.16 4.94 -9.81
C TYR A 205 -12.31 3.68 -9.59
N LEU A 206 -11.50 3.70 -8.53
CA LEU A 206 -10.69 2.58 -8.06
C LEU A 206 -11.46 1.52 -7.24
N GLY A 207 -12.80 1.52 -7.23
CA GLY A 207 -13.60 0.49 -6.55
C GLY A 207 -13.64 0.59 -5.02
N PHE A 208 -13.10 1.66 -4.41
CA PHE A 208 -13.30 1.94 -3.00
C PHE A 208 -14.68 2.55 -2.77
N GLU A 209 -15.54 1.80 -2.11
CA GLU A 209 -16.91 2.20 -1.85
C GLU A 209 -17.19 2.33 -0.35
N LYS A 210 -17.68 3.51 0.06
CA LYS A 210 -18.03 3.77 1.46
C LYS A 210 -19.19 2.88 1.88
N ASN A 211 -19.07 2.26 3.05
CA ASN A 211 -20.02 1.30 3.62
C ASN A 211 -20.22 -0.02 2.87
N LYS A 212 -19.53 -0.27 1.75
CA LYS A 212 -19.51 -1.59 1.13
C LYS A 212 -18.80 -2.58 2.06
N ILE A 213 -19.35 -3.80 2.14
CA ILE A 213 -18.84 -4.87 3.00
C ILE A 213 -18.19 -5.92 2.10
N TYR A 214 -16.89 -6.13 2.30
CA TYR A 214 -16.13 -7.20 1.66
C TYR A 214 -16.03 -8.35 2.65
N LYS A 215 -16.47 -9.55 2.27
CA LYS A 215 -16.48 -10.73 3.13
C LYS A 215 -15.46 -11.74 2.62
N ALA A 216 -14.70 -12.33 3.52
CA ALA A 216 -13.84 -13.46 3.25
C ALA A 216 -14.12 -14.58 4.25
N GLU A 217 -14.20 -15.80 3.75
CA GLU A 217 -14.29 -17.00 4.58
C GLU A 217 -12.96 -17.26 5.27
N CYS A 218 -13.04 -17.78 6.49
CA CYS A 218 -11.87 -18.28 7.20
C CYS A 218 -11.68 -19.73 6.79
N LEU A 219 -10.45 -20.13 6.46
CA LEU A 219 -10.14 -21.53 6.26
C LEU A 219 -10.23 -22.23 7.63
N ASP A 220 -10.95 -23.34 7.72
CA ASP A 220 -10.92 -24.17 8.94
C ASP A 220 -9.48 -24.68 9.14
N ILE A 221 -8.83 -24.31 10.24
CA ILE A 221 -7.53 -24.86 10.68
C ILE A 221 -7.80 -26.03 11.61
#